data_AF-U2PQZ9-F1
#
_entry.id   AF-U2PQZ9-F1
#
_cell.length_a   1.000
_cell.length_b   1.000
_cell.length_c   1.000
_cell.angle_alpha   90.00
_cell.angle_beta   90.00
_cell.angle_gamma   90.00
#
_symmetry.space_group_name_H-M   'P 1'
#
loop_
_entity.id
_entity.type
_entity.pdbx_description
1 polymer ?
#
loop_
_entity_poly.entity_id
_entity_poly.type
_entity_poly.pdbx_seq_one_letter_code
_entity_poly.pdbx_strand_id
1 'polypeptide(L)'
;GRVIIGANGFDATNTDYVNVIAKAMELQGNLVGNKVDVTLGENTVDSNGTVTSKNGINSVAIDASNLGSMYAGQIKIVSTDKGAGVNSNGLIYSRDTKLEITADGKINVAKIKGNGIEINGTEYAQSELASSDKGININAAKIKLD
;
A
#
# COMPACT_ATOMS: atom_id res chain seq x y z
N GLY A 1 7.81 0.58 15.20
CA GLY A 1 7.96 -0.89 15.15
C GLY A 1 7.59 -1.40 13.77
N ARG A 2 7.92 -2.66 13.46
CA ARG A 2 7.52 -3.35 12.21
C ARG A 2 6.32 -4.25 12.49
N VAL A 3 5.35 -4.26 11.58
CA VAL A 3 4.26 -5.25 11.56
C VAL A 3 4.55 -6.29 10.48
N ILE A 4 4.30 -7.55 10.77
CA ILE A 4 4.48 -8.65 9.81
C ILE A 4 3.15 -9.38 9.67
N ILE A 5 2.62 -9.45 8.44
CA ILE A 5 1.57 -10.40 8.09
C ILE A 5 2.28 -11.68 7.69
N GLY A 6 2.32 -12.64 8.61
CA GLY A 6 3.04 -13.91 8.43
C GLY A 6 2.48 -14.74 7.28
N ALA A 7 3.18 -15.83 6.94
CA ALA A 7 2.86 -16.68 5.80
C ALA A 7 1.40 -17.22 5.78
N ASN A 8 0.77 -17.40 6.94
CA ASN A 8 -0.63 -17.83 7.04
C ASN A 8 -1.65 -16.73 6.69
N GLY A 9 -1.18 -15.49 6.50
CA GLY A 9 -2.01 -14.34 6.19
C GLY A 9 -2.79 -13.79 7.38
N PHE A 10 -3.67 -12.85 7.07
CA PHE A 10 -4.65 -12.26 7.97
C PHE A 10 -5.96 -12.06 7.22
N ASP A 11 -6.96 -12.86 7.57
CA ASP A 11 -8.32 -12.76 7.04
C ASP A 11 -9.20 -11.97 8.00
N ALA A 12 -9.57 -10.77 7.57
CA ALA A 12 -10.38 -9.82 8.31
C ALA A 12 -11.72 -9.56 7.61
N THR A 13 -12.20 -10.48 6.79
CA THR A 13 -13.49 -10.36 6.05
C THR A 13 -14.71 -10.22 6.97
N ASN A 14 -14.62 -10.69 8.22
CA ASN A 14 -15.66 -10.54 9.24
C ASN A 14 -15.52 -9.25 10.09
N THR A 15 -14.62 -8.34 9.72
CA THR A 15 -14.42 -7.06 10.39
C THR A 15 -14.74 -5.91 9.45
N ASP A 16 -15.16 -4.77 10.01
CA ASP A 16 -15.45 -3.58 9.20
C ASP A 16 -14.19 -3.03 8.54
N TYR A 17 -13.06 -3.03 9.25
CA TYR A 17 -11.80 -2.46 8.78
C TYR A 17 -10.57 -3.08 9.44
N VAL A 18 -9.44 -2.98 8.73
CA VAL A 18 -8.09 -3.22 9.25
C VAL A 18 -7.30 -1.94 9.11
N ASN A 19 -6.75 -1.44 10.21
CA ASN A 19 -5.82 -0.32 10.23
C ASN A 19 -4.44 -0.80 10.68
N VAL A 20 -3.46 -0.77 9.76
CA VAL A 20 -2.06 -1.05 10.10
C VAL A 20 -1.34 0.28 10.28
N ILE A 21 -0.98 0.63 11.52
CA ILE A 21 -0.19 1.81 11.84
C ILE A 21 1.15 1.38 12.40
N ALA A 22 2.22 1.55 11.63
CA ALA A 22 3.55 1.05 11.99
C ALA A 22 4.66 1.92 11.39
N LYS A 23 5.92 1.63 11.70
CA LYS A 23 7.06 2.25 10.99
C LYS A 23 7.29 1.61 9.62
N ALA A 24 7.09 0.30 9.54
CA ALA A 24 7.19 -0.49 8.31
C ALA A 24 6.30 -1.74 8.43
N MET A 25 5.97 -2.34 7.29
CA MET A 25 5.17 -3.55 7.18
C MET A 25 5.85 -4.55 6.24
N GLU A 26 5.75 -5.82 6.59
CA GLU A 26 6.18 -6.94 5.74
C GLU A 26 4.98 -7.86 5.46
N LEU A 27 4.70 -8.15 4.18
CA LEU A 27 3.66 -9.11 3.79
C LEU A 27 4.30 -10.40 3.29
N GLN A 28 4.24 -11.43 4.13
CA GLN A 28 4.66 -12.79 3.79
C GLN A 28 3.48 -13.67 3.36
N GLY A 29 2.28 -13.36 3.87
CA GLY A 29 1.01 -14.00 3.48
C GLY A 29 -0.03 -12.96 3.04
N ASN A 30 -1.23 -13.44 2.74
CA ASN A 30 -2.30 -12.58 2.23
C ASN A 30 -2.93 -11.74 3.33
N LEU A 31 -3.20 -10.47 3.05
CA LEU A 31 -4.06 -9.60 3.85
C LEU A 31 -5.40 -9.43 3.14
N VAL A 32 -6.48 -9.93 3.74
CA VAL A 32 -7.83 -9.91 3.16
C VAL A 32 -8.77 -9.15 4.10
N GLY A 33 -9.60 -8.23 3.59
CA GLY A 33 -10.54 -7.49 4.43
C GLY A 33 -11.62 -6.74 3.64
N ASN A 34 -12.52 -6.06 4.34
CA ASN A 34 -13.51 -5.18 3.70
C ASN A 34 -12.90 -3.81 3.37
N LYS A 35 -12.25 -3.21 4.35
CA LYS A 35 -11.47 -1.98 4.22
C LYS A 35 -10.09 -2.18 4.86
N VAL A 36 -9.04 -1.80 4.14
CA VAL A 36 -7.65 -1.90 4.61
C VAL A 36 -6.95 -0.55 4.44
N ASP A 37 -6.63 0.10 5.56
CA ASP A 37 -5.82 1.31 5.62
C ASP A 37 -4.45 0.97 6.22
N VAL A 38 -3.37 1.31 5.50
CA VAL A 38 -1.98 1.07 5.92
C VAL A 38 -1.25 2.40 6.00
N THR A 39 -0.89 2.83 7.21
CA THR A 39 -0.16 4.06 7.50
C THR A 39 1.21 3.73 8.06
N LEU A 40 2.26 4.09 7.33
CA LEU A 40 3.64 3.73 7.62
C LEU A 40 4.55 4.94 7.76
N GLY A 41 5.54 4.80 8.62
CA GLY A 41 6.51 5.84 8.97
C GLY A 41 6.30 6.39 10.38
N GLU A 42 7.08 7.41 10.73
CA GLU A 42 6.95 8.13 11.99
C GLU A 42 5.81 9.15 11.88
N ASN A 43 4.65 8.76 12.42
CA ASN A 43 3.42 9.54 12.30
C ASN A 43 2.83 9.87 13.68
N THR A 44 2.07 10.96 13.73
CA THR A 44 0.95 11.10 14.67
C THR A 44 -0.32 10.78 13.88
N VAL A 45 -1.17 9.92 14.45
CA VAL A 45 -2.50 9.60 13.89
C VAL A 45 -3.53 9.98 14.94
N ASP A 46 -4.49 10.83 14.58
CA ASP A 46 -5.57 11.24 15.49
C ASP A 46 -6.73 10.23 15.52
N SER A 47 -7.75 10.49 16.34
CA SER A 47 -8.94 9.63 16.46
C SER A 47 -9.79 9.55 15.18
N ASN A 48 -9.60 10.49 14.24
CA ASN A 48 -10.31 10.51 12.96
C ASN A 48 -9.50 9.82 11.84
N GLY A 49 -8.30 9.32 12.15
CA GLY A 49 -7.40 8.71 11.18
C GLY A 49 -6.57 9.72 10.37
N THR A 50 -6.55 10.99 10.77
CA THR A 50 -5.70 12.01 10.12
C THR A 50 -4.24 11.71 10.40
N VAL A 51 -3.45 11.57 9.34
CA VAL A 51 -2.02 11.27 9.43
C VAL A 51 -1.21 12.55 9.34
N THR A 52 -0.37 12.80 10.35
CA THR A 52 0.64 13.87 10.34
C THR A 52 2.03 13.26 10.43
N SER A 53 2.84 13.46 9.38
CA SER A 53 4.23 12.99 9.38
C SER A 53 5.05 13.74 10.43
N LYS A 54 5.93 13.01 11.13
CA LYS A 54 6.98 13.57 11.99
C LYS A 54 8.30 13.77 11.24
N ASN A 55 8.28 13.63 9.91
CA ASN A 55 9.45 13.75 9.02
C ASN A 55 10.55 12.73 9.34
N GLY A 56 10.16 11.48 9.63
CA GLY A 56 11.10 10.37 9.77
C GLY A 56 11.81 10.07 8.45
N ILE A 57 12.84 9.22 8.50
CA ILE A 57 13.61 8.79 7.34
C ILE A 57 13.64 7.26 7.31
N ASN A 58 13.29 6.69 6.17
CA ASN A 58 13.30 5.24 5.94
C ASN A 58 13.35 4.99 4.42
N SER A 59 13.95 3.90 3.95
CA SER A 59 14.01 3.58 2.51
C SER A 59 12.87 2.68 2.05
N VAL A 60 12.31 1.87 2.95
CA VAL A 60 11.25 0.90 2.64
C VAL A 60 10.18 0.95 3.71
N ALA A 61 8.94 1.22 3.30
CA ALA A 61 7.77 1.15 4.17
C ALA A 61 7.08 -0.22 4.04
N ILE A 62 6.77 -0.65 2.82
CA ILE A 62 6.19 -1.98 2.55
C ILE A 62 7.19 -2.82 1.79
N ASP A 63 7.42 -4.03 2.32
CA ASP A 63 8.07 -5.11 1.60
C ASP A 63 7.12 -6.31 1.49
N ALA A 64 6.59 -6.53 0.29
CA ALA A 64 5.77 -7.68 -0.08
C ALA A 64 6.47 -8.52 -1.18
N SER A 65 7.80 -8.65 -1.08
CA SER A 65 8.62 -9.45 -2.00
C SER A 65 8.34 -10.95 -1.93
N ASN A 66 7.87 -11.46 -0.78
CA ASN A 66 7.52 -12.86 -0.53
C ASN A 66 6.14 -13.29 -1.11
N LEU A 67 5.61 -12.56 -2.11
CA LEU A 67 4.34 -12.81 -2.82
C LEU A 67 3.04 -12.66 -2.00
N GLY A 68 3.09 -12.12 -0.78
CA GLY A 68 1.87 -11.78 -0.04
C GLY A 68 0.99 -10.78 -0.80
N SER A 69 -0.29 -11.11 -1.01
CA SER A 69 -1.24 -10.25 -1.72
C SER A 69 -2.14 -9.49 -0.75
N MET A 70 -2.64 -8.32 -1.16
CA MET A 70 -3.62 -7.55 -0.41
C MET A 70 -4.92 -7.47 -1.21
N TYR A 71 -6.03 -7.91 -0.61
CA TYR A 71 -7.34 -7.94 -1.26
C TYR A 71 -8.39 -7.34 -0.34
N ALA A 72 -9.00 -6.24 -0.76
CA ALA A 72 -10.09 -5.65 0.00
C ALA A 72 -11.09 -4.90 -0.87
N GLY A 73 -12.26 -4.57 -0.31
CA GLY A 73 -13.20 -3.65 -0.96
C GLY A 73 -12.59 -2.27 -1.17
N GLN A 74 -11.83 -1.79 -0.17
CA GLN A 74 -11.01 -0.58 -0.23
C GLN A 74 -9.60 -0.88 0.24
N ILE A 75 -8.59 -0.38 -0.49
CA ILE A 75 -7.20 -0.36 -0.05
C ILE A 75 -6.65 1.07 -0.14
N LYS A 76 -6.12 1.56 0.97
CA LYS A 76 -5.33 2.80 1.04
C LYS A 76 -3.99 2.55 1.73
N ILE A 77 -2.91 2.96 1.08
CA ILE A 77 -1.55 2.84 1.57
C ILE A 77 -0.91 4.23 1.61
N VAL A 78 -0.38 4.62 2.77
CA VAL A 78 0.31 5.89 2.99
C VAL A 78 1.65 5.62 3.68
N SER A 79 2.75 6.01 3.03
CA SER A 79 4.10 5.97 3.57
C SER A 79 4.67 7.39 3.63
N THR A 80 4.98 7.86 4.83
CA THR A 80 5.31 9.28 5.08
C THR A 80 6.77 9.57 5.43
N ASP A 81 7.55 8.53 5.75
CA ASP A 81 8.99 8.69 6.02
C ASP A 81 9.70 9.06 4.71
N LYS A 82 10.64 10.01 4.79
CA LYS A 82 11.38 10.51 3.64
C LYS A 82 12.15 9.38 2.96
N GLY A 83 11.90 9.20 1.66
CA GLY A 83 12.49 8.15 0.83
C GLY A 83 11.82 6.77 0.96
N ALA A 84 10.80 6.62 1.80
CA ALA A 84 10.22 5.32 2.10
C ALA A 84 9.26 4.88 0.99
N GLY A 85 9.62 3.78 0.32
CA GLY A 85 8.87 3.25 -0.80
C GLY A 85 7.92 2.08 -0.48
N VAL A 86 7.16 1.67 -1.49
CA VAL A 86 6.34 0.46 -1.52
C VAL A 86 6.96 -0.50 -2.53
N ASN A 87 7.20 -1.75 -2.12
CA ASN A 87 7.67 -2.82 -2.99
C ASN A 87 6.74 -4.03 -2.87
N SER A 88 6.06 -4.42 -3.95
CA SER A 88 5.13 -5.56 -3.94
C SER A 88 5.22 -6.41 -5.20
N ASN A 89 5.57 -7.69 -5.03
CA ASN A 89 5.45 -8.70 -6.09
C ASN A 89 4.08 -9.40 -6.08
N GLY A 90 3.30 -9.23 -4.99
CA GLY A 90 1.93 -9.73 -4.88
C GLY A 90 0.89 -8.83 -5.55
N LEU A 91 -0.34 -9.33 -5.67
CA LEU A 91 -1.49 -8.56 -6.15
C LEU A 91 -1.96 -7.60 -5.04
N ILE A 92 -2.14 -6.33 -5.39
CA ILE A 92 -2.89 -5.37 -4.57
C ILE A 92 -4.21 -5.05 -5.29
N TYR A 93 -5.34 -5.48 -4.71
CA TYR A 93 -6.65 -5.34 -5.34
C TYR A 93 -7.67 -4.64 -4.42
N SER A 94 -8.04 -3.42 -4.80
CA SER A 94 -9.18 -2.67 -4.24
C SER A 94 -10.43 -2.90 -5.08
N ARG A 95 -11.33 -3.79 -4.64
CA ARG A 95 -12.46 -4.29 -5.45
C ARG A 95 -13.54 -3.24 -5.69
N ASP A 96 -13.97 -2.57 -4.62
CA ASP A 96 -15.21 -1.79 -4.64
C ASP A 96 -14.90 -0.29 -4.85
N THR A 97 -13.76 0.17 -4.35
CA THR A 97 -13.33 1.57 -4.44
C THR A 97 -11.99 1.73 -5.18
N LYS A 98 -11.59 3.00 -5.35
CA LYS A 98 -10.26 3.37 -5.83
C LYS A 98 -9.17 2.72 -4.94
N LEU A 99 -8.14 2.18 -5.57
CA LEU A 99 -6.87 1.82 -4.92
C LEU A 99 -6.02 3.09 -4.79
N GLU A 100 -5.61 3.44 -3.58
CA GLU A 100 -4.74 4.60 -3.32
C GLU A 100 -3.40 4.16 -2.73
N ILE A 101 -2.30 4.50 -3.39
CA ILE A 101 -0.94 4.25 -2.89
C ILE A 101 -0.16 5.56 -2.93
N THR A 102 0.19 6.07 -1.76
CA THR A 102 1.02 7.27 -1.59
C THR A 102 2.28 6.91 -0.82
N ALA A 103 3.44 7.27 -1.36
CA ALA A 103 4.72 7.07 -0.73
C ALA A 103 5.65 8.26 -1.01
N ASP A 104 6.42 8.71 -0.03
CA ASP A 104 7.48 9.69 -0.29
C ASP A 104 8.59 9.09 -1.19
N GLY A 105 8.81 7.76 -1.11
CA GLY A 105 9.77 7.02 -1.92
C GLY A 105 9.21 6.48 -3.24
N LYS A 106 9.84 5.40 -3.71
CA LYS A 106 9.49 4.70 -4.96
C LYS A 106 8.34 3.72 -4.74
N ILE A 107 7.50 3.54 -5.74
CA ILE A 107 6.44 2.54 -5.75
C ILE A 107 6.75 1.54 -6.85
N ASN A 108 7.14 0.33 -6.46
CA ASN A 108 7.40 -0.80 -7.36
C ASN A 108 6.32 -1.86 -7.10
N VAL A 109 5.49 -2.14 -8.10
CA VAL A 109 4.39 -3.10 -7.98
C VAL A 109 4.35 -4.03 -9.18
N ALA A 110 4.14 -5.31 -8.94
CA ALA A 110 3.96 -6.30 -10.00
C ALA A 110 2.52 -6.32 -10.50
N LYS A 111 1.52 -6.39 -9.61
CA LYS A 111 0.12 -6.52 -9.99
C LYS A 111 -0.77 -5.61 -9.15
N ILE A 112 -1.50 -4.70 -9.79
CA ILE A 112 -2.50 -3.86 -9.13
C ILE A 112 -3.83 -3.88 -9.88
N LYS A 113 -4.92 -3.91 -9.12
CA LYS A 113 -6.28 -3.79 -9.65
C LYS A 113 -7.14 -2.85 -8.78
N GLY A 114 -8.01 -2.07 -9.40
CA GLY A 114 -8.87 -1.14 -8.66
C GLY A 114 -10.14 -0.74 -9.40
N ASN A 115 -11.17 -0.26 -8.68
CA ASN A 115 -12.28 0.48 -9.29
C ASN A 115 -11.90 1.97 -9.48
N GLY A 116 -10.74 2.20 -10.10
CA GLY A 116 -9.95 3.42 -9.99
C GLY A 116 -8.59 3.11 -9.35
N ILE A 117 -7.52 3.75 -9.82
CA ILE A 117 -6.18 3.65 -9.22
C ILE A 117 -5.59 5.06 -9.12
N GLU A 118 -4.97 5.36 -7.99
CA GLU A 118 -4.24 6.60 -7.73
C GLU A 118 -2.88 6.26 -7.10
N ILE A 119 -1.81 6.65 -7.79
CA ILE A 119 -0.44 6.43 -7.37
C ILE A 119 0.23 7.80 -7.18
N ASN A 120 0.81 8.03 -6.01
CA ASN A 120 1.60 9.21 -5.70
C ASN A 120 2.95 8.78 -5.13
N GLY A 121 4.03 9.02 -5.88
CA GLY A 121 5.38 8.70 -5.41
C GLY A 121 6.46 9.42 -6.19
N THR A 122 7.73 9.23 -5.84
CA THR A 122 8.84 9.85 -6.59
C THR A 122 9.13 9.13 -7.90
N GLU A 123 9.01 7.80 -7.90
CA GLU A 123 9.11 6.92 -9.06
C GLU A 123 8.02 5.86 -8.97
N TYR A 124 7.42 5.51 -10.11
CA TYR A 124 6.50 4.40 -10.25
C TYR A 124 7.05 3.37 -11.24
N ALA A 125 7.11 2.11 -10.83
CA ALA A 125 7.48 0.98 -11.67
C ALA A 125 6.41 -0.11 -11.59
N GLN A 126 5.93 -0.53 -12.76
CA GLN A 126 4.91 -1.55 -12.95
C GLN A 126 5.48 -2.66 -13.82
N SER A 127 5.61 -3.87 -13.28
CA SER A 127 6.30 -4.98 -13.96
C SER A 127 5.39 -6.08 -14.54
N GLU A 128 4.12 -6.12 -14.13
CA GLU A 128 3.12 -6.99 -14.77
C GLU A 128 1.82 -6.20 -15.06
N LEU A 129 0.72 -6.46 -14.34
CA LEU A 129 -0.60 -5.91 -14.66
C LEU A 129 -0.97 -4.69 -13.80
N ALA A 130 -1.40 -3.60 -14.44
CA ALA A 130 -2.23 -2.57 -13.82
C ALA A 130 -3.59 -2.52 -14.52
N SER A 131 -4.68 -2.79 -13.79
CA SER A 131 -6.04 -2.84 -14.35
C SER A 131 -7.03 -2.02 -13.53
N SER A 132 -7.85 -1.21 -14.18
CA SER A 132 -8.84 -0.39 -13.50
C SER A 132 -10.18 -0.41 -14.25
N ASP A 133 -11.28 -0.53 -13.51
CA ASP A 133 -12.64 -0.42 -14.07
C ASP A 133 -13.04 1.05 -14.36
N LYS A 134 -12.24 2.01 -13.85
CA LYS A 134 -12.38 3.46 -14.12
C LYS A 134 -11.10 4.01 -14.74
N GLY A 135 -10.40 4.90 -14.04
CA GLY A 135 -9.14 5.50 -14.49
C GLY A 135 -7.94 5.01 -13.68
N ILE A 136 -6.74 5.28 -14.20
CA ILE A 136 -5.46 5.12 -13.50
C ILE A 136 -4.77 6.48 -13.54
N ASN A 137 -4.57 7.10 -12.38
CA ASN A 137 -3.83 8.35 -12.23
C ASN A 137 -2.49 8.05 -11.57
N ILE A 138 -1.40 8.50 -12.19
CA ILE A 138 -0.05 8.32 -11.68
C ILE A 138 0.62 9.69 -11.59
N ASN A 139 0.94 10.10 -10.38
CA ASN A 139 1.73 11.28 -10.06
C ASN A 139 3.12 10.83 -9.58
N ALA A 140 4.05 10.76 -10.52
CA ALA A 140 5.46 10.45 -10.25
C ALA A 140 6.38 11.15 -11.24
N ALA A 141 7.58 11.53 -10.79
CA ALA A 141 8.56 12.18 -11.66
C ALA A 141 9.14 11.22 -12.71
N LYS A 142 9.13 9.91 -12.40
CA LYS A 142 9.59 8.86 -13.30
C LYS A 142 8.61 7.69 -13.30
N ILE A 143 8.26 7.23 -14.49
CA ILE A 143 7.35 6.10 -14.71
C ILE A 143 8.07 5.05 -15.57
N LYS A 144 8.02 3.79 -15.14
CA LYS A 144 8.51 2.62 -15.87
C LYS A 144 7.40 1.59 -15.96
N LEU A 145 7.11 1.15 -17.18
CA LEU A 145 6.11 0.12 -17.48
C LEU A 145 6.83 -0.94 -18.32
N ASP A 146 6.84 -2.17 -17.84
CA ASP A 146 7.41 -3.32 -18.56
C ASP A 146 6.32 -4.13 -19.30
#